data_AF-A0A929GGL2-F1
#
_entry.id   AF-A0A929GGL2-F1
#
_cell.length_a   1.000
_cell.length_b   1.000
_cell.length_c   1.000
_cell.angle_alpha   90.00
_cell.angle_beta   90.00
_cell.angle_gamma   90.00
#
_symmetry.space_group_name_H-M   'P 1'
#
loop_
_entity.id
_entity.type
_entity.pdbx_description
1 polymer ?
#
loop_
_entity_poly.entity_id
_entity_poly.type
_entity_poly.pdbx_seq_one_letter_code
_entity_poly.pdbx_strand_id
1 'polypeptide(L)'
;MKFITGTNRNQAILFPVSLEQSIDENNEVRIIDLFADSLPLQDYGFEMEYVENGRPAYHPSDLLKLYIYGYLNKTRSSRDLEKECKRNIEVIWLLKGLQPDHNTISNFRRDNPKAIKKVFQSTVKIAKHFDLIGGKLIAGDSTKFRAQNSKKNNFNQKKIDRHKAYIDNKLDEYNNQLSEADGDKKEQIKKEIENQNRRKDKYNQLEKQLKESGEPQISTSDSESRQMITRNNITEVAYNIQTTVDAKNNIPIDYKITNTNDSKAMGNMLQRAKSILRNNEFTTLYDKGYHTGAEFKTAADLGIEVMVAIPTVAANAPNHAYNIEHFTYNKKDDYYICPQGNRLLTTGTWHQTRTYRFKRYTTKSCMACSVKEQCSKAKYGKGIQRSEYQEYINKNKERIKQNKDYYRRRQAIVEHPYGTIKRQWGFNYILTKKGKKRASADVGLMFVAYNIRRIMNILGKNELKKYLKVLILLILAIYRQKWAKLSRFNI
;
A
#
# COMPACT_ATOMS: atom_id res chain seq x y z
N MET A 1 28.93 -32.78 33.01
CA MET A 1 28.35 -33.00 31.67
C MET A 1 29.35 -32.53 30.63
N LYS A 2 29.76 -33.40 29.69
CA LYS A 2 30.67 -33.03 28.60
C LYS A 2 29.88 -32.26 27.54
N PHE A 3 30.33 -31.05 27.19
CA PHE A 3 29.76 -30.29 26.08
C PHE A 3 30.07 -30.98 24.75
N ILE A 4 29.18 -30.83 23.76
CA ILE A 4 29.48 -31.21 22.37
C ILE A 4 30.56 -30.24 21.86
N THR A 5 31.71 -30.79 21.45
CA THR A 5 32.82 -30.02 20.88
C THR A 5 32.70 -29.95 19.36
N GLY A 6 32.91 -28.76 18.78
CA GLY A 6 32.93 -28.59 17.33
C GLY A 6 34.21 -29.12 16.66
N THR A 7 34.24 -29.08 15.33
CA THR A 7 35.40 -29.46 14.51
C THR A 7 36.54 -28.43 14.66
N ASN A 8 37.80 -28.90 14.64
CA ASN A 8 38.97 -28.03 14.71
C ASN A 8 39.09 -27.17 13.45
N ARG A 9 39.19 -25.84 13.62
CA ARG A 9 39.29 -24.87 12.50
C ARG A 9 40.55 -25.03 11.66
N ASN A 10 41.60 -25.65 12.21
CA ASN A 10 42.87 -25.89 11.52
C ASN A 10 42.93 -27.28 10.87
N GLN A 11 41.87 -28.09 10.99
CA GLN A 11 41.81 -29.41 10.37
C GLN A 11 41.57 -29.27 8.86
N ALA A 12 42.52 -29.72 8.05
CA ALA A 12 42.36 -29.79 6.61
C ALA A 12 41.30 -30.82 6.23
N ILE A 13 40.46 -30.50 5.23
CA ILE A 13 39.46 -31.41 4.68
C ILE A 13 40.04 -32.01 3.39
N LEU A 14 40.11 -33.35 3.31
CA LEU A 14 40.77 -34.07 2.21
C LEU A 14 39.99 -33.96 0.88
N PHE A 15 38.66 -33.92 0.93
CA PHE A 15 37.80 -33.75 -0.25
C PHE A 15 36.93 -32.50 -0.09
N PRO A 16 37.06 -31.48 -0.94
CA PRO A 16 36.23 -30.29 -0.84
C PRO A 16 34.77 -30.63 -1.15
N VAL A 17 33.85 -30.20 -0.28
CA VAL A 17 32.41 -30.31 -0.52
C VAL A 17 32.06 -29.44 -1.73
N SER A 18 31.40 -29.99 -2.76
CA SER A 18 30.94 -29.18 -3.88
C SER A 18 29.91 -28.14 -3.41
N LEU A 19 29.76 -27.02 -4.12
CA LEU A 19 28.71 -26.04 -3.78
C LEU A 19 27.34 -26.71 -3.67
N GLU A 20 27.04 -27.66 -4.55
CA GLU A 20 25.78 -28.40 -4.54
C GLU A 20 25.58 -29.25 -3.29
N GLN A 21 26.63 -29.96 -2.83
CA GLN A 21 26.59 -30.76 -1.61
C GLN A 21 26.64 -29.91 -0.32
N SER A 22 27.09 -28.65 -0.43
CA SER A 22 27.17 -27.74 0.71
C SER A 22 25.80 -27.24 1.20
N ILE A 23 24.75 -27.41 0.38
CA ILE A 23 23.39 -26.98 0.68
C ILE A 23 22.47 -28.20 0.76
N ASP A 24 21.85 -28.38 1.92
CA ASP A 24 20.86 -29.44 2.17
C ASP A 24 19.75 -29.48 1.11
N GLU A 25 19.35 -30.67 0.69
CA GLU A 25 18.34 -30.87 -0.36
C GLU A 25 16.98 -30.25 0.00
N ASN A 26 16.64 -30.17 1.29
CA ASN A 26 15.42 -29.58 1.83
C ASN A 26 15.56 -28.10 2.19
N ASN A 27 16.71 -27.48 1.92
CA ASN A 27 16.90 -26.06 2.09
C ASN A 27 15.90 -25.26 1.22
N GLU A 28 15.41 -24.15 1.76
CA GLU A 28 14.45 -23.26 1.09
C GLU A 28 15.07 -22.47 -0.06
N VAL A 29 16.39 -22.24 -0.05
CA VAL A 29 17.10 -21.51 -1.11
C VAL A 29 16.91 -22.19 -2.47
N ARG A 30 16.78 -23.52 -2.48
CA ARG A 30 16.51 -24.31 -3.69
C ARG A 30 15.13 -24.04 -4.29
N ILE A 31 14.16 -23.62 -3.47
CA ILE A 31 12.84 -23.20 -3.96
C ILE A 31 12.92 -21.82 -4.59
N ILE A 32 13.74 -20.93 -4.02
CA ILE A 32 13.96 -19.58 -4.57
C ILE A 32 14.57 -19.68 -5.96
N ASP A 33 15.59 -20.54 -6.10
CA ASP A 33 16.25 -20.84 -7.36
C ASP A 33 15.27 -21.33 -8.43
N LEU A 34 14.54 -22.43 -8.12
CA LEU A 34 13.52 -22.99 -9.00
C LEU A 34 12.38 -22.01 -9.32
N PHE A 35 11.95 -21.21 -8.34
CA PHE A 35 10.88 -20.25 -8.54
C PHE A 35 11.29 -19.19 -9.54
N ALA A 36 12.46 -18.56 -9.36
CA ALA A 36 12.93 -17.52 -10.28
C ALA A 36 13.14 -18.05 -11.71
N ASP A 37 13.69 -19.26 -11.85
CA ASP A 37 13.92 -19.89 -13.16
C ASP A 37 12.63 -20.38 -13.82
N SER A 38 11.56 -20.59 -13.04
CA SER A 38 10.22 -20.91 -13.57
C SER A 38 9.46 -19.70 -14.13
N LEU A 39 10.05 -18.50 -14.11
CA LEU A 39 9.38 -17.28 -14.59
C LEU A 39 9.83 -16.91 -16.01
N PRO A 40 8.90 -16.56 -16.91
CA PRO A 40 9.23 -15.99 -18.21
C PRO A 40 9.65 -14.52 -18.05
N LEU A 41 10.89 -14.28 -17.61
CA LEU A 41 11.37 -12.95 -17.23
C LEU A 41 11.29 -11.93 -18.37
N GLN A 42 11.60 -12.34 -19.61
CA GLN A 42 11.48 -11.47 -20.79
C GLN A 42 10.04 -10.98 -20.99
N ASP A 43 9.05 -11.88 -20.91
CA ASP A 43 7.62 -11.53 -21.02
C ASP A 43 7.16 -10.62 -19.87
N TYR A 44 7.88 -10.65 -18.74
CA TYR A 44 7.60 -9.78 -17.61
C TYR A 44 8.16 -8.37 -17.81
N GLY A 45 9.00 -8.18 -18.81
CA GLY A 45 9.63 -6.91 -19.15
C GLY A 45 10.92 -6.68 -18.38
N PHE A 46 11.60 -7.74 -17.94
CA PHE A 46 13.00 -7.65 -17.56
C PHE A 46 13.85 -7.51 -18.82
N GLU A 47 14.85 -6.64 -18.76
CA GLU A 47 15.82 -6.45 -19.83
C GLU A 47 16.79 -7.63 -19.86
N MET A 48 16.82 -8.34 -20.99
CA MET A 48 17.61 -9.57 -21.19
C MET A 48 18.74 -9.38 -22.22
N GLU A 49 18.85 -8.19 -22.79
CA GLU A 49 19.81 -7.88 -23.85
C GLU A 49 21.17 -7.51 -23.25
N TYR A 50 22.23 -7.88 -23.97
CA TYR A 50 23.60 -7.58 -23.59
C TYR A 50 24.11 -6.41 -24.41
N VAL A 51 24.89 -5.54 -23.77
CA VAL A 51 25.69 -4.56 -24.51
C VAL A 51 26.93 -5.29 -25.02
N GLU A 52 27.16 -5.31 -26.33
CA GLU A 52 28.34 -5.96 -26.93
C GLU A 52 29.66 -5.32 -26.44
N ASN A 53 29.64 -4.02 -26.19
CA ASN A 53 30.81 -3.25 -25.75
C ASN A 53 30.64 -2.80 -24.29
N GLY A 54 31.22 -3.55 -23.36
CA GLY A 54 31.24 -3.20 -21.93
C GLY A 54 31.37 -4.42 -21.01
N ARG A 55 31.32 -4.19 -19.70
CA ARG A 55 31.23 -5.31 -18.73
C ARG A 55 29.85 -5.98 -18.87
N PRO A 56 29.78 -7.31 -19.05
CA PRO A 56 28.51 -8.02 -19.13
C PRO A 56 27.62 -7.74 -17.93
N ALA A 57 26.33 -7.51 -18.18
CA ALA A 57 25.34 -7.33 -17.12
C ALA A 57 25.05 -8.65 -16.41
N TYR A 58 24.70 -8.58 -15.13
CA TYR A 58 24.19 -9.74 -14.41
C TYR A 58 22.80 -10.13 -14.93
N HIS A 59 22.54 -11.42 -15.01
CA HIS A 59 21.26 -11.91 -15.48
C HIS A 59 20.14 -11.51 -14.49
N PRO A 60 18.97 -11.00 -14.97
CA PRO A 60 17.88 -10.58 -14.09
C PRO A 60 17.37 -11.66 -13.13
N SER A 61 17.46 -12.94 -13.51
CA SER A 61 17.08 -14.06 -12.62
C SER A 61 17.94 -14.08 -11.36
N ASP A 62 19.26 -13.89 -11.47
CA ASP A 62 20.17 -13.95 -10.33
C ASP A 62 19.91 -12.81 -9.34
N LEU A 63 19.67 -11.60 -9.85
CA LEU A 63 19.31 -10.46 -9.01
C LEU A 63 17.92 -10.62 -8.36
N LEU A 64 16.96 -11.25 -9.07
CA LEU A 64 15.66 -11.58 -8.52
C LEU A 64 15.77 -12.62 -7.39
N LYS A 65 16.55 -13.69 -7.60
CA LYS A 65 16.85 -14.72 -6.59
C LYS A 65 17.41 -14.10 -5.32
N LEU A 66 18.42 -13.24 -5.47
CA LEU A 66 19.03 -12.51 -4.35
C LEU A 66 18.00 -11.68 -3.57
N TYR A 67 17.11 -10.98 -4.27
CA TYR A 67 16.07 -10.19 -3.60
C TYR A 67 15.04 -11.06 -2.89
N ILE A 68 14.56 -12.13 -3.50
CA ILE A 68 13.61 -13.03 -2.85
C ILE A 68 14.24 -13.64 -1.58
N TYR A 69 15.50 -14.10 -1.67
CA TYR A 69 16.28 -14.56 -0.52
C TYR A 69 16.37 -13.49 0.57
N GLY A 70 16.75 -12.28 0.19
CA GLY A 70 16.87 -11.14 1.10
C GLY A 70 15.59 -10.86 1.88
N TYR A 71 14.45 -10.78 1.20
CA TYR A 71 13.19 -10.47 1.86
C TYR A 71 12.68 -11.63 2.73
N LEU A 72 12.93 -12.90 2.35
CA LEU A 72 12.62 -14.06 3.18
C LEU A 72 13.48 -14.12 4.45
N ASN A 73 14.73 -13.68 4.36
CA ASN A 73 15.71 -13.68 5.46
C ASN A 73 15.88 -12.32 6.16
N LYS A 74 14.94 -11.38 5.93
CA LYS A 74 14.90 -10.05 6.56
C LYS A 74 16.07 -9.11 6.21
N THR A 75 16.86 -9.43 5.20
CA THR A 75 17.96 -8.62 4.66
C THR A 75 17.52 -7.89 3.39
N ARG A 76 17.07 -6.62 3.53
CA ARG A 76 16.50 -5.84 2.41
C ARG A 76 17.44 -4.80 1.80
N SER A 77 18.49 -4.42 2.53
CA SER A 77 19.47 -3.41 2.11
C SER A 77 20.36 -3.97 1.01
N SER A 78 20.60 -3.22 -0.07
CA SER A 78 21.49 -3.68 -1.14
C SER A 78 22.93 -3.87 -0.68
N ARG A 79 23.39 -3.08 0.30
CA ARG A 79 24.72 -3.24 0.89
C ARG A 79 24.84 -4.49 1.75
N ASP A 80 23.77 -4.84 2.46
CA ASP A 80 23.80 -6.06 3.27
C ASP A 80 23.66 -7.29 2.35
N LEU A 81 22.86 -7.20 1.28
CA LEU A 81 22.82 -8.24 0.24
C LEU A 81 24.19 -8.43 -0.43
N GLU A 82 24.90 -7.35 -0.77
CA GLU A 82 26.27 -7.43 -1.28
C GLU A 82 27.20 -8.17 -0.30
N LYS A 83 27.10 -7.90 1.01
CA LYS A 83 27.87 -8.62 2.03
C LYS A 83 27.49 -10.10 2.08
N GLU A 84 26.20 -10.44 2.01
CA GLU A 84 25.73 -11.82 2.01
C GLU A 84 26.28 -12.61 0.81
N CYS A 85 26.43 -11.98 -0.36
CA CYS A 85 27.03 -12.62 -1.54
C CYS A 85 28.48 -13.09 -1.33
N LYS A 86 29.17 -12.59 -0.29
CA LYS A 86 30.57 -12.93 0.01
C LYS A 86 30.75 -13.93 1.14
N ARG A 87 29.78 -14.02 2.07
CA ARG A 87 29.94 -14.77 3.33
C ARG A 87 28.92 -15.87 3.56
N ASN A 88 27.78 -15.81 2.87
CA ASN A 88 26.67 -16.71 3.11
C ASN A 88 26.65 -17.81 2.05
N ILE A 89 26.88 -19.04 2.48
CA ILE A 89 26.99 -20.20 1.57
C ILE A 89 25.71 -20.42 0.76
N GLU A 90 24.53 -20.13 1.30
CA GLU A 90 23.27 -20.24 0.58
C GLU A 90 23.20 -19.25 -0.58
N VAL A 91 23.67 -18.00 -0.36
CA VAL A 91 23.68 -16.96 -1.39
C VAL A 91 24.78 -17.21 -2.42
N ILE A 92 25.95 -17.67 -1.98
CA ILE A 92 27.05 -18.06 -2.88
C ILE A 92 26.58 -19.20 -3.80
N TRP A 93 25.88 -20.20 -3.26
CA TRP A 93 25.28 -21.27 -4.05
C TRP A 93 24.20 -20.73 -5.01
N LEU A 94 23.25 -19.94 -4.50
CA LEU A 94 22.13 -19.40 -5.26
C LEU A 94 22.57 -18.54 -6.46
N LEU A 95 23.67 -17.80 -6.29
CA LEU A 95 24.22 -16.92 -7.31
C LEU A 95 25.40 -17.54 -8.07
N LYS A 96 25.73 -18.82 -7.85
CA LYS A 96 26.84 -19.51 -8.52
C LYS A 96 28.18 -18.75 -8.35
N GLY A 97 28.39 -18.16 -7.18
CA GLY A 97 29.58 -17.36 -6.86
C GLY A 97 29.58 -15.92 -7.38
N LEU A 98 28.52 -15.47 -8.05
CA LEU A 98 28.42 -14.07 -8.51
C LEU A 98 28.28 -13.12 -7.30
N GLN A 99 28.99 -11.98 -7.38
CA GLN A 99 29.04 -10.97 -6.32
C GLN A 99 28.68 -9.58 -6.86
N PRO A 100 27.40 -9.34 -7.20
CA PRO A 100 26.96 -8.02 -7.65
C PRO A 100 27.14 -6.97 -6.55
N ASP A 101 27.58 -5.77 -6.93
CA ASP A 101 27.73 -4.66 -6.00
C ASP A 101 26.36 -4.05 -5.62
N HIS A 102 26.32 -3.31 -4.51
CA HIS A 102 25.09 -2.70 -4.01
C HIS A 102 24.41 -1.73 -5.00
N ASN A 103 25.14 -1.14 -5.97
CA ASN A 103 24.53 -0.29 -6.99
C ASN A 103 23.80 -1.13 -8.02
N THR A 104 24.43 -2.20 -8.54
CA THR A 104 23.76 -3.17 -9.42
C THR A 104 22.48 -3.71 -8.77
N ILE A 105 22.60 -4.17 -7.52
CA ILE A 105 21.46 -4.71 -6.75
C ILE A 105 20.37 -3.63 -6.63
N SER A 106 20.72 -2.42 -6.19
CA SER A 106 19.75 -1.33 -6.03
C SER A 106 19.06 -0.92 -7.34
N ASN A 107 19.81 -0.85 -8.45
CA ASN A 107 19.30 -0.48 -9.76
C ASN A 107 18.27 -1.50 -10.28
N PHE A 108 18.50 -2.80 -10.08
CA PHE A 108 17.53 -3.83 -10.46
C PHE A 108 16.14 -3.56 -9.86
N ARG A 109 16.06 -3.32 -8.54
CA ARG A 109 14.77 -3.04 -7.89
C ARG A 109 14.18 -1.70 -8.33
N ARG A 110 15.03 -0.70 -8.58
CA ARG A 110 14.65 0.66 -8.99
C ARG A 110 13.98 0.67 -10.36
N ASP A 111 14.51 -0.11 -11.29
CA ASP A 111 14.19 -0.01 -12.72
C ASP A 111 13.11 -1.02 -13.15
N ASN A 112 12.82 -2.03 -12.31
CA ASN A 112 11.89 -3.12 -12.64
C ASN A 112 10.54 -3.15 -11.85
N PRO A 113 9.89 -2.04 -11.48
CA PRO A 113 8.68 -2.10 -10.63
C PRO A 113 7.49 -2.79 -11.30
N LYS A 114 7.33 -2.66 -12.62
CA LYS A 114 6.27 -3.34 -13.38
C LYS A 114 6.53 -4.84 -13.49
N ALA A 115 7.78 -5.23 -13.74
CA ALA A 115 8.17 -6.63 -13.86
C ALA A 115 8.05 -7.34 -12.50
N ILE A 116 8.50 -6.71 -11.40
CA ILE A 116 8.33 -7.23 -10.03
C ILE A 116 6.84 -7.42 -9.69
N LYS A 117 5.95 -6.53 -10.14
CA LYS A 117 4.51 -6.72 -9.96
C LYS A 117 3.98 -7.96 -10.69
N LYS A 118 4.52 -8.30 -11.88
CA LYS A 118 4.19 -9.55 -12.57
C LYS A 118 4.76 -10.78 -11.86
N VAL A 119 5.95 -10.67 -11.23
CA VAL A 119 6.48 -11.72 -10.34
C VAL A 119 5.52 -11.97 -9.18
N PHE A 120 5.02 -10.92 -8.52
CA PHE A 120 3.98 -11.03 -7.49
C PHE A 120 2.73 -11.74 -8.03
N GLN A 121 2.21 -11.33 -9.19
CA GLN A 121 1.06 -11.99 -9.81
C GLN A 121 1.31 -13.47 -10.11
N SER A 122 2.55 -13.87 -10.35
CA SER A 122 2.92 -15.27 -10.56
C SER A 122 2.76 -16.09 -9.28
N THR A 123 3.14 -15.55 -8.13
CA THR A 123 2.86 -16.20 -6.83
C THR A 123 1.36 -16.39 -6.60
N VAL A 124 0.53 -15.42 -7.02
CA VAL A 124 -0.94 -15.51 -6.95
C VAL A 124 -1.47 -16.60 -7.89
N LYS A 125 -0.92 -16.71 -9.12
CA LYS A 125 -1.28 -17.78 -10.07
C LYS A 125 -0.94 -19.17 -9.52
N ILE A 126 0.24 -19.33 -8.92
CA ILE A 126 0.65 -20.58 -8.27
C ILE A 126 -0.31 -20.91 -7.13
N ALA A 127 -0.60 -19.95 -6.25
CA ALA A 127 -1.57 -20.14 -5.18
C ALA A 127 -2.95 -20.54 -5.71
N LYS A 128 -3.42 -19.94 -6.82
CA LYS A 128 -4.68 -20.31 -7.46
C LYS A 128 -4.65 -21.73 -8.06
N HIS A 129 -3.53 -22.13 -8.69
CA HIS A 129 -3.36 -23.47 -9.26
C HIS A 129 -3.54 -24.57 -8.21
N PHE A 130 -2.99 -24.35 -7.02
CA PHE A 130 -3.11 -25.27 -5.89
C PHE A 130 -4.36 -25.05 -5.02
N ASP A 131 -5.37 -24.34 -5.53
CA ASP A 131 -6.61 -24.04 -4.79
C ASP A 131 -6.36 -23.38 -3.41
N LEU A 132 -5.28 -22.61 -3.27
CA LEU A 132 -4.98 -21.89 -2.03
C LEU A 132 -5.75 -20.57 -1.92
N ILE A 133 -6.32 -20.09 -3.03
CA ILE A 133 -7.16 -18.89 -3.12
C ILE A 133 -8.60 -19.34 -3.32
N GLY A 134 -9.47 -19.04 -2.35
CA GLY A 134 -10.87 -19.45 -2.42
C GLY A 134 -11.71 -18.59 -3.37
N GLY A 135 -11.39 -17.30 -3.51
CA GLY A 135 -12.09 -16.38 -4.40
C GLY A 135 -13.55 -16.14 -4.05
N LYS A 136 -13.97 -16.41 -2.80
CA LYS A 136 -15.33 -16.22 -2.28
C LYS A 136 -15.44 -15.09 -1.26
N LEU A 137 -14.43 -14.96 -0.41
CA LEU A 137 -14.34 -13.92 0.61
C LEU A 137 -12.97 -13.26 0.50
N ILE A 138 -12.98 -11.96 0.28
CA ILE A 138 -11.77 -11.15 0.25
C ILE A 138 -11.90 -9.99 1.23
N ALA A 139 -10.78 -9.55 1.78
CA ALA A 139 -10.72 -8.37 2.63
C ALA A 139 -9.76 -7.35 2.03
N GLY A 140 -10.21 -6.10 2.00
CA GLY A 140 -9.40 -4.96 1.59
C GLY A 140 -9.09 -4.08 2.78
N ASP A 141 -7.83 -3.67 2.89
CA ASP A 141 -7.39 -2.72 3.91
C ASP A 141 -6.17 -1.94 3.42
N SER A 142 -5.85 -0.88 4.15
CA SER A 142 -4.67 -0.08 3.91
C SER A 142 -3.64 -0.24 5.03
N THR A 143 -2.38 -0.04 4.70
CA THR A 143 -1.33 0.05 5.71
C THR A 143 -0.29 1.08 5.31
N LYS A 144 0.19 1.83 6.31
CA LYS A 144 1.12 2.94 6.08
C LYS A 144 2.55 2.48 6.32
N PHE A 145 3.41 2.73 5.33
CA PHE A 145 4.83 2.41 5.38
C PHE A 145 5.62 3.71 5.31
N ARG A 146 6.54 3.92 6.26
CA ARG A 146 7.34 5.14 6.32
C ARG A 146 8.14 5.30 5.04
N ALA A 147 8.09 6.51 4.47
CA ALA A 147 8.86 6.88 3.29
C ALA A 147 10.25 7.35 3.72
N GLN A 148 11.15 7.52 2.74
CA GLN A 148 12.50 8.04 2.95
C GLN A 148 12.50 9.57 3.01
N ASN A 149 11.65 10.14 3.87
CA ASN A 149 11.52 11.57 4.10
C ASN A 149 11.24 11.85 5.58
N SER A 150 11.97 12.80 6.18
CA SER A 150 11.74 13.17 7.58
C SER A 150 10.53 14.10 7.72
N LYS A 151 9.91 14.16 8.90
CA LYS A 151 8.83 15.14 9.18
C LYS A 151 9.32 16.59 9.06
N LYS A 152 10.61 16.81 9.35
CA LYS A 152 11.28 18.12 9.18
C LYS A 152 11.32 18.53 7.70
N ASN A 153 11.48 17.57 6.80
CA ASN A 153 11.53 17.75 5.34
C ASN A 153 10.17 17.63 4.64
N ASN A 154 9.07 17.79 5.38
CA ASN A 154 7.72 17.90 4.81
C ASN A 154 7.12 19.27 5.15
N PHE A 155 6.57 19.98 4.18
CA PHE A 155 6.12 21.36 4.29
C PHE A 155 4.68 21.50 3.83
N ASN A 156 3.89 22.25 4.59
CA ASN A 156 2.58 22.78 4.21
C ASN A 156 2.62 24.30 4.37
N GLN A 157 1.61 25.01 3.87
CA GLN A 157 1.58 26.48 3.91
C GLN A 157 1.80 27.01 5.34
N LYS A 158 1.05 26.48 6.31
CA LYS A 158 1.18 26.87 7.74
C LYS A 158 2.59 26.72 8.29
N LYS A 159 3.32 25.68 7.89
CA LYS A 159 4.70 25.44 8.34
C LYS A 159 5.67 26.40 7.66
N ILE A 160 5.47 26.69 6.37
CA ILE A 160 6.26 27.68 5.64
C ILE A 160 6.08 29.06 6.27
N ASP A 161 4.84 29.48 6.51
CA ASP A 161 4.52 30.78 7.12
C ASP A 161 5.20 30.93 8.49
N ARG A 162 5.13 29.89 9.34
CA ARG A 162 5.82 29.87 10.65
C ARG A 162 7.33 30.03 10.52
N HIS A 163 7.95 29.38 9.53
CA HIS A 163 9.39 29.51 9.31
C HIS A 163 9.77 30.90 8.80
N LYS A 164 8.96 31.48 7.91
CA LYS A 164 9.17 32.86 7.42
C LYS A 164 9.03 33.86 8.55
N ALA A 165 7.97 33.79 9.35
CA ALA A 165 7.77 34.65 10.51
C ALA A 165 8.90 34.55 11.55
N TYR A 166 9.40 33.33 11.80
CA TYR A 166 10.56 33.15 12.68
C TYR A 166 11.83 33.81 12.13
N ILE A 167 12.05 33.71 10.81
CA ILE A 167 13.19 34.36 10.15
C ILE A 167 13.05 35.88 10.21
N ASP A 168 11.86 36.41 9.95
CA ASP A 168 11.58 37.85 9.99
C ASP A 168 11.88 38.42 11.38
N ASN A 169 11.40 37.78 12.44
CA ASN A 169 11.71 38.18 13.82
C ASN A 169 13.23 38.13 14.12
N LYS A 170 13.96 37.15 13.58
CA LYS A 170 15.42 37.05 13.77
C LYS A 170 16.18 38.10 12.98
N LEU A 171 15.70 38.44 11.79
CA LEU A 171 16.27 39.54 11.00
C LEU A 171 16.09 40.87 11.72
N ASP A 172 14.91 41.12 12.31
CA ASP A 172 14.67 42.33 13.11
C ASP A 172 15.62 42.41 14.33
N GLU A 173 15.79 41.30 15.05
CA GLU A 173 16.74 41.21 16.17
C GLU A 173 18.19 41.48 15.72
N TYR A 174 18.64 40.88 14.62
CA TYR A 174 19.99 41.10 14.10
C TYR A 174 20.19 42.50 13.55
N ASN A 175 19.17 43.11 12.93
CA ASN A 175 19.23 44.50 12.48
C ASN A 175 19.37 45.47 13.65
N ASN A 176 18.66 45.24 14.76
CA ASN A 176 18.82 46.03 15.99
C ASN A 176 20.22 45.84 16.62
N GLN A 177 20.73 44.61 16.66
CA GLN A 177 22.10 44.36 17.13
C GLN A 177 23.15 45.00 16.20
N LEU A 178 22.88 45.07 14.90
CA LEU A 178 23.79 45.68 13.92
C LEU A 178 23.93 47.20 14.12
N SER A 179 22.88 47.88 14.61
CA SER A 179 22.95 49.31 14.95
C SER A 179 23.77 49.60 16.21
N GLU A 180 23.92 48.61 17.11
CA GLU A 180 24.63 48.76 18.40
C GLU A 180 26.05 48.14 18.39
N ALA A 181 26.44 47.48 17.29
CA ALA A 181 27.68 46.71 17.20
C ALA A 181 28.81 47.42 16.45
N ASP A 182 30.02 47.35 17.03
CA ASP A 182 31.26 47.89 16.46
C ASP A 182 32.27 46.79 16.06
N GLY A 183 33.13 47.11 15.09
CA GLY A 183 34.25 46.27 14.65
C GLY A 183 33.83 44.88 14.16
N ASP A 184 34.56 43.85 14.60
CA ASP A 184 34.40 42.45 14.17
C ASP A 184 33.00 41.88 14.42
N LYS A 185 32.29 42.36 15.46
CA LYS A 185 30.92 41.93 15.78
C LYS A 185 29.93 42.31 14.67
N LYS A 186 30.15 43.45 14.01
CA LYS A 186 29.30 43.93 12.91
C LYS A 186 29.39 43.03 11.69
N GLU A 187 30.59 42.53 11.37
CA GLU A 187 30.80 41.62 10.24
C GLU A 187 30.16 40.24 10.50
N GLN A 188 30.26 39.75 11.73
CA GLN A 188 29.61 38.50 12.13
C GLN A 188 28.08 38.58 12.03
N ILE A 189 27.48 39.68 12.48
CA ILE A 189 26.02 39.90 12.38
C ILE A 189 25.57 39.99 10.92
N LYS A 190 26.32 40.67 10.05
CA LYS A 190 26.02 40.71 8.59
C LYS A 190 25.99 39.31 7.98
N LYS A 191 26.95 38.44 8.33
CA LYS A 191 26.96 37.03 7.88
C LYS A 191 25.73 36.26 8.35
N GLU A 192 25.27 36.49 9.58
CA GLU A 192 24.03 35.88 10.07
C GLU A 192 22.78 36.39 9.34
N ILE A 193 22.69 37.69 9.05
CA ILE A 193 21.62 38.28 8.24
C ILE A 193 21.58 37.65 6.85
N GLU A 194 22.72 37.53 6.16
CA GLU A 194 22.81 36.86 4.86
C GLU A 194 22.36 35.39 4.94
N ASN A 195 22.78 34.66 5.97
CA ASN A 195 22.35 33.28 6.21
C ASN A 195 20.83 33.17 6.39
N GLN A 196 20.20 34.10 7.13
CA GLN A 196 18.76 34.13 7.32
C GLN A 196 18.01 34.49 6.02
N ASN A 197 18.49 35.47 5.25
CA ASN A 197 17.94 35.81 3.95
C ASN A 197 17.99 34.61 2.98
N ARG A 198 19.12 33.91 2.91
CA ARG A 198 19.26 32.69 2.09
C ARG A 198 18.28 31.59 2.52
N ARG A 199 17.99 31.47 3.83
CA ARG A 199 16.97 30.54 4.34
C ARG A 199 15.56 31.00 3.95
N LYS A 200 15.27 32.31 4.00
CA LYS A 200 13.99 32.90 3.59
C LYS A 200 13.72 32.61 2.11
N ASP A 201 14.72 32.79 1.25
CA ASP A 201 14.61 32.49 -0.17
C ASP A 201 14.29 31.02 -0.44
N LYS A 202 14.93 30.11 0.30
CA LYS A 202 14.59 28.68 0.22
C LYS A 202 13.13 28.42 0.57
N TYR A 203 12.57 29.08 1.59
CA TYR A 203 11.16 28.93 1.92
C TYR A 203 10.23 29.59 0.90
N ASN A 204 10.62 30.72 0.30
CA ASN A 204 9.89 31.34 -0.81
C ASN A 204 9.84 30.41 -2.04
N GLN A 205 10.95 29.73 -2.36
CA GLN A 205 10.99 28.71 -3.41
C GLN A 205 10.07 27.52 -3.09
N LEU A 206 10.08 27.02 -1.85
CA LEU A 206 9.18 25.95 -1.42
C LEU A 206 7.70 26.39 -1.47
N GLU A 207 7.40 27.64 -1.15
CA GLU A 207 6.06 28.20 -1.25
C GLU A 207 5.57 28.26 -2.69
N LYS A 208 6.44 28.71 -3.60
CA LYS A 208 6.17 28.72 -5.05
C LYS A 208 5.90 27.31 -5.56
N GLN A 209 6.77 26.35 -5.22
CA GLN A 209 6.58 24.93 -5.56
C GLN A 209 5.25 24.38 -5.00
N LEU A 210 4.87 24.75 -3.78
CA LEU A 210 3.62 24.31 -3.15
C LEU A 210 2.41 24.79 -3.95
N LYS A 211 2.39 26.08 -4.32
CA LYS A 211 1.32 26.68 -5.12
C LYS A 211 1.26 26.09 -6.53
N GLU A 212 2.41 25.93 -7.21
CA GLU A 212 2.50 25.36 -8.56
C GLU A 212 2.08 23.89 -8.59
N SER A 213 2.40 23.11 -7.54
CA SER A 213 2.03 21.70 -7.47
C SER A 213 0.53 21.46 -7.30
N GLY A 214 -0.22 22.45 -6.79
CA GLY A 214 -1.63 22.30 -6.40
C GLY A 214 -1.87 21.33 -5.22
N GLU A 215 -0.81 20.82 -4.59
CA GLU A 215 -0.87 19.84 -3.51
C GLU A 215 -0.91 20.53 -2.14
N PRO A 216 -1.56 19.93 -1.12
CA PRO A 216 -1.65 20.53 0.22
C PRO A 216 -0.32 20.50 0.99
N GLN A 217 0.67 19.75 0.51
CA GLN A 217 1.98 19.58 1.15
C GLN A 217 3.03 19.10 0.15
N ILE A 218 4.30 19.37 0.45
CA ILE A 218 5.47 18.92 -0.31
C ILE A 218 6.47 18.22 0.60
N SER A 219 7.00 17.10 0.12
CA SER A 219 8.15 16.40 0.71
C SER A 219 9.39 16.62 -0.15
N THR A 220 10.52 17.01 0.46
CA THR A 220 11.71 17.41 -0.31
C THR A 220 12.66 16.27 -0.64
N SER A 221 12.67 15.19 0.14
CA SER A 221 13.53 14.01 -0.09
C SER A 221 12.83 12.92 -0.90
N ASP A 222 11.52 12.74 -0.68
CA ASP A 222 10.70 11.78 -1.41
C ASP A 222 9.36 12.43 -1.82
N SER A 223 9.32 12.98 -3.03
CA SER A 223 8.32 13.97 -3.46
C SER A 223 6.87 13.48 -3.47
N GLU A 224 6.63 12.19 -3.72
CA GLU A 224 5.28 11.63 -3.73
C GLU A 224 4.82 11.11 -2.36
N SER A 225 5.69 11.14 -1.34
CA SER A 225 5.31 10.80 0.03
C SER A 225 4.51 11.92 0.68
N ARG A 226 3.67 11.58 1.67
CA ARG A 226 2.79 12.54 2.34
C ARG A 226 2.80 12.29 3.83
N GLN A 227 2.68 13.36 4.62
CA GLN A 227 2.43 13.24 6.05
C GLN A 227 1.02 12.70 6.26
N MET A 228 0.93 11.55 6.92
CA MET A 228 -0.30 10.81 7.15
C MET A 228 -0.41 10.37 8.60
N ILE A 229 -1.63 10.25 9.10
CA ILE A 229 -1.91 9.70 10.43
C ILE A 229 -1.69 8.19 10.39
N THR A 230 -0.73 7.68 11.16
CA THR A 230 -0.44 6.24 11.24
C THR A 230 -1.27 5.55 12.31
N ARG A 231 -1.33 6.12 13.52
CA ARG A 231 -2.12 5.61 14.64
C ARG A 231 -2.50 6.75 15.55
N ASN A 232 -3.79 6.91 15.86
CA ASN A 232 -4.31 7.98 16.72
C ASN A 232 -3.78 9.36 16.28
N ASN A 233 -2.99 10.03 17.11
CA ASN A 233 -2.42 11.35 16.82
C ASN A 233 -0.98 11.28 16.24
N ILE A 234 -0.45 10.08 16.02
CA ILE A 234 0.91 9.89 15.50
C ILE A 234 0.89 10.04 13.98
N THR A 235 1.57 11.08 13.48
CA THR A 235 1.77 11.29 12.05
C THR A 235 3.18 10.91 11.61
N GLU A 236 3.29 10.31 10.44
CA GLU A 236 4.56 9.98 9.78
C GLU A 236 4.49 10.37 8.30
N VAL A 237 5.62 10.66 7.69
CA VAL A 237 5.70 10.82 6.23
C VAL A 237 5.79 9.42 5.61
N ALA A 238 4.76 9.03 4.88
CA ALA A 238 4.53 7.64 4.50
C ALA A 238 3.89 7.50 3.12
N TYR A 239 3.95 6.28 2.60
CA TYR A 239 3.06 5.80 1.55
C TYR A 239 1.94 4.97 2.15
N ASN A 240 0.79 5.05 1.51
CA ASN A 240 -0.36 4.24 1.84
C ASN A 240 -0.44 3.03 0.90
N ILE A 241 -0.44 1.83 1.45
CA ILE A 241 -0.47 0.57 0.68
C ILE A 241 -1.86 -0.01 0.80
N GLN A 242 -2.63 0.06 -0.29
CA GLN A 242 -3.90 -0.66 -0.41
C GLN A 242 -3.60 -2.12 -0.73
N THR A 243 -4.23 -3.06 -0.03
CA THR A 243 -4.09 -4.48 -0.32
C THR A 243 -5.45 -5.17 -0.41
N THR A 244 -5.47 -6.28 -1.13
CA THR A 244 -6.60 -7.21 -1.17
C THR A 244 -6.07 -8.59 -0.84
N VAL A 245 -6.69 -9.23 0.14
CA VAL A 245 -6.27 -10.51 0.70
C VAL A 245 -7.41 -11.51 0.60
N ASP A 246 -7.12 -12.71 0.10
CA ASP A 246 -8.07 -13.83 0.07
C ASP A 246 -8.15 -14.53 1.43
N ALA A 247 -9.37 -14.83 1.87
CA ALA A 247 -9.63 -15.35 3.21
C ALA A 247 -9.31 -16.83 3.41
N LYS A 248 -9.16 -17.64 2.35
CA LYS A 248 -8.96 -19.10 2.50
C LYS A 248 -7.65 -19.40 3.21
N ASN A 249 -6.56 -18.76 2.77
CA ASN A 249 -5.22 -18.96 3.31
C ASN A 249 -4.48 -17.66 3.66
N ASN A 250 -5.18 -16.53 3.72
CA ASN A 250 -4.61 -15.20 4.00
C ASN A 250 -3.51 -14.81 2.99
N ILE A 251 -3.78 -15.04 1.70
CA ILE A 251 -2.86 -14.76 0.60
C ILE A 251 -3.23 -13.40 -0.02
N PRO A 252 -2.34 -12.40 0.04
CA PRO A 252 -2.45 -11.18 -0.75
C PRO A 252 -2.53 -11.51 -2.25
N ILE A 253 -3.62 -11.04 -2.88
CA ILE A 253 -3.86 -11.20 -4.31
C ILE A 253 -3.58 -9.91 -5.09
N ASP A 254 -3.63 -8.76 -4.43
CA ASP A 254 -3.33 -7.47 -5.04
C ASP A 254 -2.78 -6.45 -4.06
N TYR A 255 -2.01 -5.49 -4.60
CA TYR A 255 -1.55 -4.31 -3.87
C TYR A 255 -1.46 -3.07 -4.77
N LYS A 256 -1.63 -1.89 -4.17
CA LYS A 256 -1.47 -0.59 -4.84
C LYS A 256 -0.91 0.46 -3.88
N ILE A 257 0.13 1.16 -4.33
CA ILE A 257 0.72 2.28 -3.59
C ILE A 257 -0.01 3.56 -3.93
N THR A 258 -0.46 4.28 -2.91
CA THR A 258 -1.08 5.60 -3.02
C THR A 258 -0.44 6.57 -2.03
N ASN A 259 -0.67 7.86 -2.28
CA ASN A 259 -0.31 8.95 -1.38
C ASN A 259 -1.56 9.68 -0.85
N THR A 260 -2.73 9.06 -1.03
CA THR A 260 -4.04 9.58 -0.65
C THR A 260 -4.68 8.67 0.40
N ASN A 261 -5.70 9.21 1.07
CA ASN A 261 -6.50 8.46 2.03
C ASN A 261 -7.40 7.42 1.35
N ASP A 262 -7.92 6.49 2.17
CA ASP A 262 -8.62 5.28 1.75
C ASP A 262 -10.02 5.51 1.17
N SER A 263 -10.61 6.67 1.42
CA SER A 263 -12.03 6.92 1.19
C SER A 263 -12.51 6.73 -0.25
N LYS A 264 -11.61 6.78 -1.24
CA LYS A 264 -11.92 6.59 -2.67
C LYS A 264 -11.14 5.45 -3.32
N ALA A 265 -10.66 4.50 -2.53
CA ALA A 265 -9.80 3.42 -3.03
C ALA A 265 -10.56 2.11 -3.33
N MET A 266 -11.72 1.88 -2.69
CA MET A 266 -12.45 0.61 -2.74
C MET A 266 -12.80 0.17 -4.18
N GLY A 267 -13.48 1.00 -4.95
CA GLY A 267 -13.99 0.68 -6.29
C GLY A 267 -12.87 0.28 -7.24
N ASN A 268 -11.73 0.97 -7.21
CA ASN A 268 -10.58 0.58 -8.03
C ASN A 268 -9.99 -0.77 -7.59
N MET A 269 -9.91 -1.03 -6.28
CA MET A 269 -9.46 -2.33 -5.78
C MET A 269 -10.42 -3.46 -6.15
N LEU A 270 -11.73 -3.21 -6.12
CA LEU A 270 -12.76 -4.18 -6.54
C LEU A 270 -12.66 -4.51 -8.04
N GLN A 271 -12.46 -3.51 -8.90
CA GLN A 271 -12.23 -3.74 -10.34
C GLN A 271 -11.01 -4.63 -10.58
N ARG A 272 -9.92 -4.38 -9.84
CA ARG A 272 -8.68 -5.16 -9.92
C ARG A 272 -8.90 -6.58 -9.40
N ALA A 273 -9.59 -6.75 -8.28
CA ALA A 273 -9.93 -8.06 -7.73
C ALA A 273 -10.80 -8.88 -8.71
N LYS A 274 -11.83 -8.27 -9.31
CA LYS A 274 -12.65 -8.89 -10.36
C LYS A 274 -11.82 -9.39 -11.54
N SER A 275 -10.85 -8.59 -11.99
CA SER A 275 -9.93 -8.97 -13.08
C SER A 275 -9.01 -10.13 -12.69
N ILE A 276 -8.50 -10.15 -11.45
CA ILE A 276 -7.59 -11.19 -10.94
C ILE A 276 -8.33 -12.52 -10.71
N LEU A 277 -9.49 -12.46 -10.05
CA LEU A 277 -10.30 -13.64 -9.74
C LEU A 277 -11.04 -14.17 -10.98
N ARG A 278 -11.35 -13.30 -11.95
CA ARG A 278 -12.14 -13.55 -13.16
C ARG A 278 -13.59 -13.94 -12.89
N ASN A 279 -14.15 -13.45 -11.78
CA ASN A 279 -15.55 -13.57 -11.40
C ASN A 279 -15.95 -12.34 -10.57
N ASN A 280 -17.22 -12.23 -10.22
CA ASN A 280 -17.76 -11.23 -9.28
C ASN A 280 -18.53 -11.87 -8.12
N GLU A 281 -18.53 -13.20 -8.03
CA GLU A 281 -19.22 -13.99 -7.00
C GLU A 281 -18.40 -14.07 -5.70
N PHE A 282 -17.98 -12.91 -5.19
CA PHE A 282 -17.28 -12.81 -3.92
C PHE A 282 -17.81 -11.67 -3.08
N THR A 283 -17.75 -11.86 -1.76
CA THR A 283 -18.01 -10.80 -0.79
C THR A 283 -16.71 -10.12 -0.40
N THR A 284 -16.71 -8.79 -0.34
CA THR A 284 -15.56 -8.01 0.09
C THR A 284 -15.80 -7.29 1.41
N LEU A 285 -14.85 -7.41 2.34
CA LEU A 285 -14.87 -6.73 3.63
C LEU A 285 -13.89 -5.56 3.66
N TYR A 286 -14.34 -4.36 4.08
CA TYR A 286 -13.46 -3.19 4.29
C TYR A 286 -13.69 -2.55 5.67
N ASP A 287 -12.69 -1.79 6.13
CA ASP A 287 -12.80 -0.99 7.35
C ASP A 287 -13.67 0.27 7.14
N LYS A 288 -14.02 0.94 8.23
CA LYS A 288 -14.74 2.21 8.26
C LYS A 288 -14.12 3.31 7.43
N GLY A 289 -12.85 3.23 7.03
CA GLY A 289 -12.22 4.19 6.13
C GLY A 289 -12.85 4.27 4.73
N TYR A 290 -13.62 3.26 4.31
CA TYR A 290 -14.07 3.06 2.93
C TYR A 290 -15.57 3.33 2.70
N HIS A 291 -16.22 4.13 3.56
CA HIS A 291 -17.68 4.32 3.58
C HIS A 291 -18.22 5.37 2.59
N THR A 292 -17.50 5.69 1.51
CA THR A 292 -17.96 6.71 0.54
C THR A 292 -19.11 6.18 -0.33
N GLY A 293 -20.20 6.94 -0.42
CA GLY A 293 -21.41 6.58 -1.18
C GLY A 293 -21.16 6.13 -2.63
N ALA A 294 -20.34 6.88 -3.38
CA ALA A 294 -20.02 6.58 -4.77
C ALA A 294 -19.28 5.23 -4.95
N GLU A 295 -18.51 4.81 -3.95
CA GLU A 295 -17.80 3.53 -3.96
C GLU A 295 -18.77 2.36 -3.78
N PHE A 296 -19.82 2.52 -2.95
CA PHE A 296 -20.88 1.51 -2.84
C PHE A 296 -21.68 1.37 -4.14
N LYS A 297 -21.95 2.48 -4.84
CA LYS A 297 -22.55 2.43 -6.18
C LYS A 297 -21.64 1.66 -7.14
N THR A 298 -20.35 1.97 -7.15
CA THR A 298 -19.37 1.27 -8.01
C THR A 298 -19.34 -0.23 -7.71
N ALA A 299 -19.40 -0.63 -6.44
CA ALA A 299 -19.49 -2.05 -6.06
C ALA A 299 -20.76 -2.72 -6.60
N ALA A 300 -21.91 -2.04 -6.49
CA ALA A 300 -23.17 -2.52 -7.04
C ALA A 300 -23.14 -2.63 -8.58
N ASP A 301 -22.58 -1.63 -9.27
CA ASP A 301 -22.40 -1.62 -10.72
C ASP A 301 -21.49 -2.79 -11.19
N LEU A 302 -20.54 -3.21 -10.36
CA LEU A 302 -19.67 -4.37 -10.63
C LEU A 302 -20.34 -5.71 -10.31
N GLY A 303 -21.51 -5.70 -9.65
CA GLY A 303 -22.20 -6.87 -9.13
C GLY A 303 -21.46 -7.54 -7.97
N ILE A 304 -20.75 -6.77 -7.14
CA ILE A 304 -19.95 -7.29 -6.03
C ILE A 304 -20.59 -6.90 -4.70
N GLU A 305 -20.75 -7.86 -3.81
CA GLU A 305 -21.23 -7.59 -2.46
C GLU A 305 -20.11 -7.03 -1.59
N VAL A 306 -20.40 -5.91 -0.91
CA VAL A 306 -19.48 -5.26 0.01
C VAL A 306 -20.10 -5.14 1.39
N MET A 307 -19.24 -5.28 2.40
CA MET A 307 -19.52 -5.03 3.81
C MET A 307 -18.48 -4.07 4.37
N VAL A 308 -18.91 -2.83 4.61
CA VAL A 308 -18.08 -1.74 5.16
C VAL A 308 -18.76 -1.15 6.39
N ALA A 309 -18.08 -1.15 7.54
CA ALA A 309 -18.63 -0.54 8.76
C ALA A 309 -18.84 0.97 8.54
N ILE A 310 -20.08 1.43 8.68
CA ILE A 310 -20.39 2.87 8.61
C ILE A 310 -20.44 3.39 10.04
N PRO A 311 -19.66 4.42 10.41
CA PRO A 311 -19.77 5.01 11.73
C PRO A 311 -21.20 5.49 11.97
N THR A 312 -21.71 5.28 13.19
CA THR A 312 -22.95 5.90 13.64
C THR A 312 -22.80 7.41 13.51
N VAL A 313 -23.71 8.03 12.77
CA VAL A 313 -23.73 9.49 12.65
C VAL A 313 -23.95 10.04 14.06
N ALA A 314 -23.16 11.02 14.49
CA ALA A 314 -23.38 11.67 15.78
C ALA A 314 -24.84 12.09 15.91
N ALA A 315 -25.43 11.95 17.11
CA ALA A 315 -26.82 12.31 17.36
C ALA A 315 -27.04 13.78 16.96
N ASN A 316 -27.72 13.99 15.83
CA ASN A 316 -27.99 15.32 15.29
C ASN A 316 -29.22 15.95 15.96
N ALA A 317 -29.98 15.18 16.74
CA ALA A 317 -31.14 15.65 17.48
C ALA A 317 -30.79 15.83 18.97
N PRO A 318 -31.37 16.84 19.65
CA PRO A 318 -31.24 17.01 21.10
C PRO A 318 -31.63 15.77 21.91
N ASN A 319 -32.63 15.02 21.45
CA ASN A 319 -33.03 13.73 22.01
C ASN A 319 -32.80 12.60 20.98
N HIS A 320 -32.18 11.51 21.43
CA HIS A 320 -31.82 10.35 20.62
C HIS A 320 -33.03 9.68 19.95
N ALA A 321 -34.22 9.73 20.58
CA ALA A 321 -35.46 9.19 20.02
C ALA A 321 -35.84 9.83 18.67
N TYR A 322 -35.34 11.04 18.39
CA TYR A 322 -35.60 11.75 17.14
C TYR A 322 -34.40 11.73 16.19
N ASN A 323 -33.44 10.83 16.36
CA ASN A 323 -32.35 10.64 15.39
C ASN A 323 -32.88 10.18 14.02
N ILE A 324 -32.11 10.44 12.97
CA ILE A 324 -32.50 10.13 11.57
C ILE A 324 -32.77 8.63 11.38
N GLU A 325 -32.16 7.78 12.19
CA GLU A 325 -32.35 6.33 12.16
C GLU A 325 -33.79 5.89 12.50
N HIS A 326 -34.55 6.73 13.21
CA HIS A 326 -35.95 6.49 13.52
C HIS A 326 -36.92 7.06 12.48
N PHE A 327 -36.41 7.64 11.38
CA PHE A 327 -37.24 8.13 10.28
C PHE A 327 -37.35 7.07 9.19
N THR A 328 -38.58 6.73 8.81
CA THR A 328 -38.86 5.69 7.80
C THR A 328 -38.98 6.34 6.42
N TYR A 329 -38.25 5.84 5.43
CA TYR A 329 -38.34 6.33 4.05
C TYR A 329 -39.30 5.47 3.23
N ASN A 330 -40.29 6.09 2.60
CA ASN A 330 -41.13 5.46 1.59
C ASN A 330 -40.55 5.75 0.19
N LYS A 331 -40.10 4.69 -0.50
CA LYS A 331 -39.50 4.79 -1.83
C LYS A 331 -40.52 5.01 -2.95
N LYS A 332 -41.75 4.49 -2.80
CA LYS A 332 -42.79 4.56 -3.84
C LYS A 332 -43.27 6.00 -4.07
N ASP A 333 -43.47 6.71 -2.96
CA ASP A 333 -44.08 8.04 -2.95
C ASP A 333 -43.07 9.16 -2.62
N ASP A 334 -41.78 8.82 -2.50
CA ASP A 334 -40.65 9.72 -2.21
C ASP A 334 -40.86 10.67 -1.00
N TYR A 335 -41.12 10.11 0.18
CA TYR A 335 -41.23 10.88 1.43
C TYR A 335 -40.64 10.16 2.64
N TYR A 336 -40.36 10.91 3.71
CA TYR A 336 -39.99 10.37 5.02
C TYR A 336 -41.14 10.50 6.02
N ILE A 337 -41.27 9.55 6.93
CA ILE A 337 -42.17 9.62 8.09
C ILE A 337 -41.33 9.85 9.33
N CYS A 338 -41.65 10.89 10.11
CA CYS A 338 -40.98 11.14 11.38
C CYS A 338 -41.58 10.29 12.52
N PRO A 339 -40.89 10.18 13.68
CA PRO A 339 -41.42 9.45 14.84
C PRO A 339 -42.76 9.99 15.39
N GLN A 340 -43.19 11.18 14.98
CA GLN A 340 -44.50 11.77 15.30
C GLN A 340 -45.55 11.53 14.20
N GLY A 341 -45.27 10.66 13.22
CA GLY A 341 -46.19 10.32 12.13
C GLY A 341 -46.29 11.36 11.00
N ASN A 342 -45.66 12.53 11.13
CA ASN A 342 -45.71 13.56 10.09
C ASN A 342 -44.87 13.18 8.86
N ARG A 343 -45.38 13.48 7.66
CA ARG A 343 -44.69 13.29 6.39
C ARG A 343 -43.78 14.46 6.07
N LEU A 344 -42.53 14.15 5.69
CA LEU A 344 -41.54 15.08 5.17
C LEU A 344 -41.44 14.88 3.67
N LEU A 345 -41.83 15.92 2.92
CA LEU A 345 -41.87 15.93 1.46
C LEU A 345 -40.63 16.62 0.90
N THR A 346 -40.33 16.36 -0.37
CA THR A 346 -39.28 17.04 -1.12
C THR A 346 -39.86 17.87 -2.26
N THR A 347 -39.18 18.95 -2.64
CA THR A 347 -39.49 19.71 -3.86
C THR A 347 -38.99 19.00 -5.13
N GLY A 348 -38.33 17.86 -4.99
CA GLY A 348 -37.72 17.10 -6.10
C GLY A 348 -36.37 17.65 -6.57
N THR A 349 -35.99 18.85 -6.12
CA THR A 349 -34.74 19.52 -6.50
C THR A 349 -33.52 18.79 -5.93
N TRP A 350 -32.55 18.52 -6.79
CA TRP A 350 -31.25 18.01 -6.38
C TRP A 350 -30.30 19.16 -6.06
N HIS A 351 -29.71 19.10 -4.87
CA HIS A 351 -28.66 20.01 -4.45
C HIS A 351 -27.29 19.33 -4.58
N GLN A 352 -26.31 20.06 -5.10
CA GLN A 352 -24.95 19.56 -5.30
C GLN A 352 -24.09 19.90 -4.09
N THR A 353 -23.47 18.89 -3.46
CA THR A 353 -22.32 19.12 -2.57
C THR A 353 -21.03 19.03 -3.38
N ARG A 354 -19.87 19.19 -2.72
CA ARG A 354 -18.57 18.95 -3.36
C ARG A 354 -18.40 17.53 -3.91
N THR A 355 -19.13 16.54 -3.38
CA THR A 355 -18.86 15.11 -3.65
C THR A 355 -20.05 14.28 -4.08
N TYR A 356 -21.28 14.71 -3.83
CA TYR A 356 -22.51 13.98 -4.17
C TYR A 356 -23.72 14.92 -4.25
N ARG A 357 -24.78 14.45 -4.91
CA ARG A 357 -26.09 15.12 -4.91
C ARG A 357 -27.00 14.61 -3.80
N PHE A 358 -27.81 15.50 -3.26
CA PHE A 358 -28.83 15.15 -2.27
C PHE A 358 -30.16 15.86 -2.52
N LYS A 359 -31.25 15.22 -2.10
CA LYS A 359 -32.58 15.83 -1.97
C LYS A 359 -32.80 16.23 -0.53
N ARG A 360 -33.50 17.36 -0.33
CA ARG A 360 -33.92 17.83 0.99
C ARG A 360 -35.40 17.49 1.21
N TYR A 361 -35.71 16.98 2.39
CA TYR A 361 -37.06 16.63 2.84
C TYR A 361 -37.39 17.45 4.08
N THR A 362 -38.50 18.16 4.05
CA THR A 362 -38.96 19.03 5.14
C THR A 362 -40.48 18.91 5.31
N THR A 363 -41.00 19.41 6.43
CA THR A 363 -42.43 19.47 6.68
C THR A 363 -42.79 20.76 7.41
N LYS A 364 -43.93 21.37 7.03
CA LYS A 364 -44.47 22.56 7.71
C LYS A 364 -45.00 22.21 9.11
N SER A 365 -45.40 20.95 9.32
CA SER A 365 -45.91 20.44 10.61
C SER A 365 -44.88 20.57 11.75
N CYS A 366 -43.59 20.72 11.44
CA CYS A 366 -42.58 20.96 12.46
C CYS A 366 -42.73 22.30 13.20
N MET A 367 -43.42 23.29 12.62
CA MET A 367 -43.59 24.60 13.27
C MET A 367 -44.55 24.56 14.46
N ALA A 368 -45.54 23.65 14.43
CA ALA A 368 -46.52 23.45 15.49
C ALA A 368 -46.29 22.15 16.29
N CYS A 369 -45.11 21.54 16.16
CA CYS A 369 -44.82 20.24 16.76
C CYS A 369 -44.42 20.40 18.24
N SER A 370 -45.13 19.71 19.14
CA SER A 370 -44.89 19.72 20.60
C SER A 370 -43.47 19.27 21.00
N VAL A 371 -42.86 18.39 20.20
CA VAL A 371 -41.53 17.82 20.46
C VAL A 371 -40.41 18.47 19.62
N LYS A 372 -40.67 19.66 19.04
CA LYS A 372 -39.71 20.36 18.17
C LYS A 372 -38.35 20.55 18.85
N GLU A 373 -38.34 21.07 20.07
CA GLU A 373 -37.11 21.35 20.84
C GLU A 373 -36.30 20.08 21.13
N GLN A 374 -36.95 18.91 21.19
CA GLN A 374 -36.30 17.62 21.36
C GLN A 374 -35.79 17.04 20.02
N CYS A 375 -36.39 17.44 18.90
CA CYS A 375 -36.13 16.90 17.57
C CYS A 375 -35.08 17.69 16.77
N SER A 376 -35.10 19.04 16.84
CA SER A 376 -34.19 19.91 16.09
C SER A 376 -34.13 21.33 16.67
N LYS A 377 -32.93 21.91 16.71
CA LYS A 377 -32.70 23.32 17.08
C LYS A 377 -32.97 24.32 15.93
N ALA A 378 -33.34 23.84 14.75
CA ALA A 378 -33.52 24.71 13.59
C ALA A 378 -34.87 25.47 13.65
N LYS A 379 -34.85 26.75 13.25
CA LYS A 379 -36.02 27.66 13.26
C LYS A 379 -37.27 27.04 12.62
N TYR A 380 -37.10 26.41 11.46
CA TYR A 380 -38.18 25.80 10.65
C TYR A 380 -38.31 24.28 10.82
N GLY A 381 -37.72 23.70 11.85
CA GLY A 381 -37.79 22.26 12.11
C GLY A 381 -36.72 21.42 11.41
N LYS A 382 -36.82 20.09 11.56
CA LYS A 382 -35.79 19.15 11.08
C LYS A 382 -35.89 18.96 9.56
N GLY A 383 -34.78 19.20 8.86
CA GLY A 383 -34.62 18.84 7.45
C GLY A 383 -33.79 17.58 7.29
N ILE A 384 -34.26 16.62 6.50
CA ILE A 384 -33.50 15.41 6.15
C ILE A 384 -32.85 15.60 4.80
N GLN A 385 -31.56 15.28 4.73
CA GLN A 385 -30.83 15.22 3.46
C GLN A 385 -30.65 13.75 3.07
N ARG A 386 -31.14 13.37 1.90
CA ARG A 386 -30.97 12.03 1.34
C ARG A 386 -30.01 12.10 0.16
N SER A 387 -28.87 11.44 0.27
CA SER A 387 -27.91 11.31 -0.82
C SER A 387 -28.46 10.44 -1.95
N GLU A 388 -28.02 10.70 -3.19
CA GLU A 388 -28.25 9.80 -4.34
C GLU A 388 -27.71 8.37 -4.11
N TYR A 389 -26.74 8.21 -3.21
CA TYR A 389 -26.15 6.91 -2.85
C TYR A 389 -26.80 6.23 -1.64
N GLN A 390 -27.83 6.85 -1.03
CA GLN A 390 -28.37 6.40 0.26
C GLN A 390 -28.91 4.97 0.22
N GLU A 391 -29.48 4.54 -0.91
CA GLU A 391 -29.96 3.17 -1.07
C GLU A 391 -28.84 2.13 -0.93
N TYR A 392 -27.68 2.36 -1.57
CA TYR A 392 -26.55 1.44 -1.50
C TYR A 392 -25.95 1.37 -0.08
N ILE A 393 -25.92 2.51 0.60
CA ILE A 393 -25.48 2.61 2.00
C ILE A 393 -26.42 1.79 2.91
N ASN A 394 -27.73 1.89 2.71
CA ASN A 394 -28.72 1.15 3.49
C ASN A 394 -28.60 -0.37 3.27
N LYS A 395 -28.48 -0.80 2.01
CA LYS A 395 -28.25 -2.23 1.68
C LYS A 395 -26.98 -2.77 2.36
N ASN A 396 -25.89 -1.99 2.40
CA ASN A 396 -24.68 -2.38 3.13
C ASN A 396 -24.92 -2.48 4.65
N LYS A 397 -25.66 -1.55 5.26
CA LYS A 397 -26.01 -1.63 6.70
C LYS A 397 -26.80 -2.89 7.02
N GLU A 398 -27.78 -3.23 6.18
CA GLU A 398 -28.57 -4.46 6.31
C GLU A 398 -27.70 -5.71 6.25
N ARG A 399 -26.80 -5.80 5.24
CA ARG A 399 -25.85 -6.93 5.12
C ARG A 399 -24.99 -7.11 6.36
N ILE A 400 -24.44 -6.03 6.92
CA ILE A 400 -23.63 -6.09 8.15
C ILE A 400 -24.47 -6.50 9.36
N LYS A 401 -25.70 -5.97 9.49
CA LYS A 401 -26.59 -6.31 10.60
C LYS A 401 -26.93 -7.79 10.60
N GLN A 402 -27.16 -8.36 9.41
CA GLN A 402 -27.44 -9.79 9.22
C GLN A 402 -26.19 -10.68 9.43
N ASN A 403 -24.99 -10.18 9.11
CA ASN A 403 -23.77 -10.97 9.06
C ASN A 403 -22.62 -10.39 9.93
N LYS A 404 -22.91 -10.07 11.19
CA LYS A 404 -21.93 -9.42 12.09
C LYS A 404 -20.65 -10.24 12.29
N ASP A 405 -20.78 -11.55 12.52
CA ASP A 405 -19.62 -12.42 12.73
C ASP A 405 -18.80 -12.62 11.46
N TYR A 406 -19.48 -12.63 10.31
CA TYR A 406 -18.81 -12.67 9.02
C TYR A 406 -17.93 -11.43 8.80
N TYR A 407 -18.42 -10.24 9.19
CA TYR A 407 -17.64 -9.01 9.13
C TYR A 407 -16.41 -9.02 10.06
N ARG A 408 -16.51 -9.61 11.26
CA ARG A 408 -15.39 -9.70 12.23
C ARG A 408 -14.17 -10.41 11.64
N ARG A 409 -14.37 -11.34 10.71
CA ARG A 409 -13.27 -12.07 10.02
C ARG A 409 -12.33 -11.14 9.26
N ARG A 410 -12.78 -9.94 8.86
CA ARG A 410 -11.96 -8.92 8.16
C ARG A 410 -10.63 -8.70 8.86
N GLN A 411 -10.66 -8.50 10.18
CA GLN A 411 -9.46 -8.18 10.96
C GLN A 411 -8.45 -9.32 10.87
N ALA A 412 -8.87 -10.57 11.08
CA ALA A 412 -7.99 -11.73 11.03
C ALA A 412 -7.36 -11.93 9.64
N ILE A 413 -8.13 -11.71 8.56
CA ILE A 413 -7.67 -11.93 7.18
C ILE A 413 -6.52 -10.97 6.82
N VAL A 414 -6.66 -9.68 7.13
CA VAL A 414 -5.70 -8.65 6.72
C VAL A 414 -4.57 -8.44 7.74
N GLU A 415 -4.84 -8.61 9.04
CA GLU A 415 -3.80 -8.53 10.07
C GLU A 415 -2.81 -9.69 9.99
N HIS A 416 -3.17 -10.83 9.42
CA HIS A 416 -2.23 -11.94 9.24
C HIS A 416 -1.01 -11.55 8.37
N PRO A 417 -1.17 -11.11 7.10
CA PRO A 417 -0.04 -10.65 6.30
C PRO A 417 0.64 -9.41 6.89
N TYR A 418 -0.12 -8.45 7.43
CA TYR A 418 0.46 -7.24 8.02
C TYR A 418 1.27 -7.53 9.30
N GLY A 419 0.80 -8.44 10.14
CA GLY A 419 1.49 -8.90 11.34
C GLY A 419 2.82 -9.55 10.99
N THR A 420 2.84 -10.49 10.03
CA THR A 420 4.08 -11.11 9.56
C THR A 420 5.04 -10.07 8.99
N ILE A 421 4.60 -9.26 8.02
CA ILE A 421 5.47 -8.31 7.32
C ILE A 421 5.99 -7.22 8.27
N LYS A 422 5.12 -6.61 9.08
CA LYS A 422 5.50 -5.43 9.89
C LYS A 422 6.08 -5.81 11.25
N ARG A 423 5.59 -6.87 11.90
CA ARG A 423 6.01 -7.25 13.26
C ARG A 423 7.06 -8.33 13.25
N GLN A 424 6.80 -9.45 12.58
CA GLN A 424 7.73 -10.59 12.58
C GLN A 424 8.98 -10.33 11.72
N TRP A 425 8.81 -9.64 10.58
CA TRP A 425 9.92 -9.32 9.67
C TRP A 425 10.46 -7.90 9.85
N GLY A 426 9.73 -7.02 10.55
CA GLY A 426 10.17 -5.65 10.82
C GLY A 426 10.08 -4.70 9.61
N PHE A 427 9.33 -5.05 8.57
CA PHE A 427 9.21 -4.24 7.36
C PHE A 427 8.13 -3.17 7.56
N ASN A 428 8.51 -2.03 8.12
CA ASN A 428 7.60 -0.89 8.38
C ASN A 428 7.97 0.40 7.61
N TYR A 429 8.94 0.31 6.70
CA TYR A 429 9.42 1.41 5.88
C TYR A 429 9.81 0.94 4.47
N ILE A 430 9.69 1.86 3.52
CA ILE A 430 10.20 1.74 2.14
C ILE A 430 11.69 2.09 2.14
N LEU A 431 12.51 1.36 1.38
CA LEU A 431 13.97 1.60 1.30
C LEU A 431 14.32 2.55 0.15
N THR A 432 13.55 2.51 -0.92
CA THR A 432 13.78 3.31 -2.11
C THR A 432 13.21 4.73 -1.97
N LYS A 433 13.94 5.71 -2.52
CA LYS A 433 13.52 7.11 -2.66
C LYS A 433 12.95 7.36 -4.05
N LYS A 434 12.25 8.49 -4.22
CA LYS A 434 11.80 9.06 -5.50
C LYS A 434 10.54 8.39 -6.05
N GLY A 435 9.52 8.26 -5.21
CA GLY A 435 8.15 8.09 -5.65
C GLY A 435 7.52 6.70 -5.53
N LYS A 436 6.23 6.65 -5.82
CA LYS A 436 5.33 5.49 -5.72
C LYS A 436 5.78 4.33 -6.60
N LYS A 437 6.36 4.61 -7.78
CA LYS A 437 6.85 3.57 -8.69
C LYS A 437 7.90 2.68 -8.01
N ARG A 438 8.90 3.29 -7.37
CA ARG A 438 9.98 2.56 -6.68
C ARG A 438 9.49 1.92 -5.38
N ALA A 439 8.65 2.63 -4.63
CA ALA A 439 7.98 2.05 -3.46
C ALA A 439 7.15 0.80 -3.81
N SER A 440 6.54 0.76 -5.00
CA SER A 440 5.78 -0.40 -5.49
C SER A 440 6.67 -1.63 -5.75
N ALA A 441 7.94 -1.46 -6.11
CA ALA A 441 8.89 -2.56 -6.23
C ALA A 441 9.23 -3.14 -4.86
N ASP A 442 9.55 -2.29 -3.89
CA ASP A 442 9.85 -2.69 -2.50
C ASP A 442 8.70 -3.52 -1.91
N VAL A 443 7.47 -3.03 -2.04
CA VAL A 443 6.27 -3.69 -1.52
C VAL A 443 5.94 -4.96 -2.29
N GLY A 444 6.16 -4.97 -3.61
CA GLY A 444 6.02 -6.16 -4.44
C GLY A 444 6.90 -7.31 -3.96
N LEU A 445 8.17 -7.03 -3.68
CA LEU A 445 9.10 -8.03 -3.13
C LEU A 445 8.70 -8.53 -1.74
N MET A 446 8.15 -7.67 -0.88
CA MET A 446 7.60 -8.08 0.42
C MET A 446 6.47 -9.09 0.26
N PHE A 447 5.53 -8.82 -0.64
CA PHE A 447 4.40 -9.72 -0.88
C PHE A 447 4.79 -10.97 -1.66
N VAL A 448 5.78 -10.91 -2.55
CA VAL A 448 6.37 -12.11 -3.18
C VAL A 448 6.94 -13.03 -2.11
N ALA A 449 7.80 -12.51 -1.22
CA ALA A 449 8.38 -13.28 -0.14
C ALA A 449 7.31 -13.85 0.80
N TYR A 450 6.30 -13.04 1.17
CA TYR A 450 5.18 -13.51 1.99
C TYR A 450 4.40 -14.63 1.31
N ASN A 451 4.04 -14.47 0.04
CA ASN A 451 3.28 -15.49 -0.69
C ASN A 451 4.10 -16.78 -0.84
N ILE A 452 5.38 -16.70 -1.22
CA ILE A 452 6.25 -17.88 -1.32
C ILE A 452 6.33 -18.60 0.04
N ARG A 453 6.58 -17.87 1.14
CA ARG A 453 6.60 -18.44 2.50
C ARG A 453 5.27 -19.11 2.85
N ARG A 454 4.15 -18.46 2.56
CA ARG A 454 2.82 -18.98 2.87
C ARG A 454 2.50 -20.23 2.07
N ILE A 455 2.79 -20.23 0.77
CA ILE A 455 2.60 -21.38 -0.12
C ILE A 455 3.50 -22.55 0.33
N MET A 456 4.77 -22.30 0.61
CA MET A 456 5.72 -23.32 1.10
C MET A 456 5.22 -23.97 2.40
N ASN A 457 4.69 -23.18 3.33
CA ASN A 457 4.22 -23.69 4.62
C ASN A 457 2.92 -24.50 4.51
N ILE A 458 2.09 -24.25 3.49
CA ILE A 458 0.81 -24.96 3.31
C ILE A 458 0.98 -26.21 2.45
N LEU A 459 1.65 -26.11 1.30
CA LEU A 459 1.84 -27.23 0.38
C LEU A 459 2.98 -28.16 0.77
N GLY A 460 3.92 -27.66 1.57
CA GLY A 460 5.21 -28.31 1.79
C GLY A 460 6.21 -28.01 0.68
N LYS A 461 7.50 -28.14 1.04
CA LYS A 461 8.61 -27.81 0.15
C LYS A 461 8.69 -28.72 -1.08
N ASN A 462 8.41 -30.01 -0.91
CA ASN A 462 8.63 -31.01 -1.96
C ASN A 462 7.64 -30.88 -3.11
N GLU A 463 6.34 -30.71 -2.82
CA GLU A 463 5.31 -30.53 -3.85
C GLU A 463 5.54 -29.25 -4.65
N LEU A 464 5.88 -28.15 -3.98
CA LEU A 464 6.22 -26.90 -4.67
C LEU A 464 7.45 -27.08 -5.58
N LYS A 465 8.51 -27.76 -5.12
CA LYS A 465 9.69 -28.06 -5.96
C LYS A 465 9.33 -28.85 -7.22
N LYS A 466 8.52 -29.91 -7.08
CA LYS A 466 8.08 -30.73 -8.22
C LYS A 466 7.36 -29.88 -9.27
N TYR A 467 6.40 -29.08 -8.83
CA TYR A 467 5.65 -28.20 -9.72
C TYR A 467 6.52 -27.16 -10.42
N LEU A 468 7.44 -26.51 -9.70
CA LEU A 468 8.35 -25.53 -10.30
C LEU A 468 9.30 -26.17 -11.33
N LYS A 469 9.80 -27.38 -11.08
CA LYS A 469 10.59 -28.14 -12.06
C LYS A 469 9.81 -28.41 -13.34
N VAL A 470 8.54 -28.81 -13.23
CA VAL A 470 7.66 -29.02 -14.39
C VAL A 470 7.45 -27.71 -15.16
N LEU A 471 7.21 -26.59 -14.47
CA LEU A 471 7.08 -25.29 -15.12
C LEU A 471 8.33 -24.88 -15.90
N ILE A 472 9.53 -25.11 -15.34
CA ILE A 472 10.80 -24.84 -16.04
C ILE A 472 10.87 -25.65 -17.33
N LEU A 473 10.58 -26.95 -17.28
CA LEU A 473 10.60 -27.82 -18.46
C LEU A 473 9.60 -27.36 -19.54
N LEU A 474 8.39 -26.95 -19.14
CA LEU A 474 7.38 -26.43 -20.07
C LEU A 474 7.84 -25.12 -20.73
N ILE A 475 8.44 -24.21 -19.97
CA ILE A 475 8.98 -22.95 -20.48
C ILE A 475 10.10 -23.21 -21.49
N LEU A 476 11.04 -24.10 -21.16
CA LEU A 476 12.13 -24.49 -22.06
C LEU A 476 11.59 -25.12 -23.35
N ALA A 477 10.56 -25.96 -23.27
CA ALA A 477 9.92 -26.55 -24.45
C ALA A 477 9.27 -25.49 -25.35
N ILE A 478 8.56 -24.51 -24.77
CA ILE A 478 7.95 -23.40 -25.49
C ILE A 478 9.02 -22.53 -26.17
N TYR A 479 10.11 -22.21 -25.47
CA TYR A 479 11.22 -21.44 -26.06
C TYR A 479 11.88 -22.19 -27.22
N ARG A 480 12.13 -23.50 -27.08
CA ARG A 480 12.66 -24.33 -28.17
C ARG A 480 11.73 -24.33 -29.39
N GLN A 481 10.41 -24.45 -29.19
CA GLN A 481 9.44 -24.39 -30.29
C GLN A 481 9.42 -23.02 -30.98
N LYS A 482 9.48 -21.91 -30.22
CA LYS A 482 9.56 -20.57 -30.81
C LYS A 482 10.85 -20.39 -31.61
N TRP A 483 11.98 -20.85 -31.08
CA TRP A 483 13.27 -20.74 -31.74
C TRP A 483 13.33 -21.58 -33.03
N ALA A 484 12.82 -22.82 -32.99
CA ALA A 484 12.71 -23.69 -34.16
C ALA A 484 11.76 -23.14 -35.24
N LYS A 485 10.76 -22.33 -34.87
CA LYS A 485 9.92 -21.61 -35.85
C LYS A 485 10.67 -20.44 -36.47
N LEU A 486 11.40 -19.66 -35.67
CA LEU A 486 12.17 -18.50 -36.15
C LEU A 486 13.35 -18.92 -37.05
N SER A 487 14.05 -20.01 -36.72
CA SER A 487 15.16 -20.50 -37.55
C SER A 487 14.71 -21.04 -38.92
N ARG A 488 13.44 -21.39 -39.09
CA ARG A 488 12.86 -21.77 -40.39
C ARG A 488 12.54 -20.57 -41.31
N PHE A 489 12.61 -19.34 -40.81
CA PHE A 489 12.40 -18.11 -41.59
C PHE A 489 13.70 -17.32 -41.84
N ASN A 490 14.86 -17.82 -41.38
CA ASN A 490 16.18 -17.22 -41.59
C ASN A 490 17.06 -18.10 -42.51
N ILE A 491 16.48 -18.60 -43.61
CA ILE A 491 17.22 -19.22 -44.73
C ILE A 491 17.01 -18.33 -45.96
#